data_AF-A0A3R0CA75-F1
#
_entry.id   AF-A0A3R0CA75-F1
#
_cell.length_a   1.000
_cell.length_b   1.000
_cell.length_c   1.000
_cell.angle_alpha   90.00
_cell.angle_beta   90.00
_cell.angle_gamma   90.00
#
_symmetry.space_group_name_H-M   'P 1'
#
loop_
_entity.id
_entity.type
_entity.pdbx_description
1 polymer ?
#
loop_
_entity_poly.entity_id
_entity_poly.type
_entity_poly.pdbx_seq_one_letter_code
_entity_poly.pdbx_strand_id
1 'polypeptide(L)'
;MSNIDKQALREAAERATKGPWKVFSDIDTKTFSIHTPRDKRCENVIKWGGFDCQPNAEANAEFIAAFNPKVALALLDEILQLQREKDAIEAVALAMRDDMRQAREQLEAAEKRNAELERSETQLIDERDNAESALNDAYKAVMGQAPEWSNWFSFENAIDEIELVCELWRNQTDDVIQFRQRIAEQSAIVAAAEKLVRCKGRYHSELNYRALAKLFGVITPDLPPLVHENVHYAEAVEVEISALRQRIAELEAKLETADKLQDSAFRDGLKAGFSYGQTDDQSGFAQCMSAYSTRAGIGVKQQEDSVDSDVGRNQPGMVVAVHIGAGDFVKVKGQVFEVEETDFDDHDVTLWFVGGNALKCAAGCPVEVVSAPVAAGIKVKES
;
A
#
# COMPACT_ATOMS: atom_id res chain seq x y z
N MET A 1 45.65 -26.27 -26.08
CA MET A 1 46.74 -25.30 -26.35
C MET A 1 48.01 -26.09 -26.55
N SER A 2 48.75 -25.85 -27.64
CA SER A 2 50.05 -26.46 -27.86
C SER A 2 51.00 -26.09 -26.73
N ASN A 3 51.67 -27.08 -26.13
CA ASN A 3 52.56 -26.93 -24.98
C ASN A 3 53.94 -26.37 -25.44
N ILE A 4 53.91 -25.20 -26.08
CA ILE A 4 55.12 -24.54 -26.57
C ILE A 4 55.69 -23.69 -25.45
N ASP A 5 56.91 -24.01 -25.05
CA ASP A 5 57.67 -23.21 -24.09
C ASP A 5 58.19 -21.93 -24.77
N LYS A 6 57.41 -20.84 -24.64
CA LYS A 6 57.73 -19.53 -25.21
C LYS A 6 59.00 -18.92 -24.60
N GLN A 7 59.30 -19.24 -23.34
CA GLN A 7 60.49 -18.75 -22.64
C GLN A 7 61.74 -19.42 -23.21
N ALA A 8 61.70 -20.75 -23.36
CA ALA A 8 62.79 -21.48 -24.00
C ALA A 8 63.04 -21.01 -25.45
N LEU A 9 61.98 -20.71 -26.20
CA LEU A 9 62.10 -20.14 -27.56
C LEU A 9 62.75 -18.75 -27.54
N ARG A 10 62.39 -17.89 -26.58
CA ARG A 10 62.99 -16.57 -26.43
C ARG A 10 64.48 -16.67 -26.13
N GLU A 11 64.86 -17.51 -25.17
CA GLU A 11 66.25 -17.75 -24.79
C GLU A 11 67.08 -18.36 -25.92
N ALA A 12 66.46 -19.21 -26.76
CA ALA A 12 67.10 -19.72 -27.97
C ALA A 12 67.34 -18.61 -29.01
N ALA A 13 66.34 -17.75 -29.23
CA ALA A 13 66.46 -16.63 -30.18
C ALA A 13 67.46 -15.55 -29.70
N GLU A 14 67.51 -15.24 -28.41
CA GLU A 14 68.46 -14.26 -27.86
C GLU A 14 69.93 -14.71 -27.94
N ARG A 15 70.18 -16.03 -27.85
CA ARG A 15 71.51 -16.64 -27.98
C ARG A 15 71.97 -16.80 -29.43
N ALA A 16 71.05 -16.79 -30.39
CA ALA A 16 71.37 -16.96 -31.80
C ALA A 16 72.04 -15.71 -32.41
N THR A 17 72.67 -15.88 -33.57
CA THR A 17 73.35 -14.78 -34.27
C THR A 17 72.37 -13.65 -34.61
N LYS A 18 72.63 -12.46 -34.06
CA LYS A 18 71.75 -11.29 -34.17
C LYS A 18 71.84 -10.67 -35.57
N GLY A 19 70.74 -10.05 -35.98
CA GLY A 19 70.65 -9.31 -37.24
C GLY A 19 69.83 -10.04 -38.30
N PRO A 20 69.56 -9.39 -39.45
CA PRO A 20 68.84 -10.01 -40.54
C PRO A 20 69.67 -11.16 -41.11
N TRP A 21 69.01 -12.26 -41.44
CA TRP A 21 69.62 -13.38 -42.11
C TRP A 21 69.27 -13.33 -43.61
N LYS A 22 70.20 -13.74 -44.47
CA LYS A 22 70.01 -13.81 -45.92
C LYS A 22 70.44 -15.17 -46.44
N VAL A 23 69.69 -15.68 -47.41
CA VAL A 23 70.07 -16.88 -48.14
C VAL A 23 71.19 -16.55 -49.11
N PHE A 24 72.18 -17.43 -49.15
CA PHE A 24 73.19 -17.51 -50.19
C PHE A 24 72.99 -18.82 -50.95
N SER A 25 72.94 -18.72 -52.28
CA SER A 25 72.84 -19.85 -53.19
C SER A 25 74.06 -19.90 -54.10
N ASP A 26 74.64 -21.09 -54.23
CA ASP A 26 75.65 -21.40 -55.23
C ASP A 26 75.03 -22.39 -56.22
N ILE A 27 74.75 -21.89 -57.43
CA ILE A 27 73.99 -22.61 -58.47
C ILE A 27 74.76 -23.82 -58.99
N ASP A 28 76.09 -23.70 -59.10
CA ASP A 28 76.96 -24.75 -59.66
C ASP A 28 77.06 -25.94 -58.72
N THR A 29 77.04 -25.69 -57.42
CA THR A 29 77.13 -26.72 -56.37
C THR A 29 75.79 -27.07 -55.73
N LYS A 30 74.69 -26.39 -56.14
CA LYS A 30 73.35 -26.48 -55.51
C LYS A 30 73.39 -26.39 -53.98
N THR A 31 74.28 -25.54 -53.47
CA THR A 31 74.52 -25.34 -52.04
C THR A 31 73.71 -24.14 -51.56
N PHE A 32 72.98 -24.30 -50.46
CA PHE A 32 72.18 -23.24 -49.85
C PHE A 32 72.61 -23.02 -48.40
N SER A 33 72.95 -21.77 -48.06
CA SER A 33 73.42 -21.42 -46.72
C SER A 33 72.89 -20.06 -46.27
N ILE A 34 72.97 -19.79 -44.97
CA ILE A 34 72.44 -18.56 -44.38
C ILE A 34 73.59 -17.72 -43.83
N HIS A 35 73.57 -16.42 -44.12
CA HIS A 35 74.58 -15.45 -43.70
C HIS A 35 73.96 -14.22 -43.06
N THR A 36 74.77 -13.44 -42.33
CA THR A 36 74.45 -12.04 -42.08
C THR A 36 74.93 -11.17 -43.25
N PRO A 37 74.31 -10.01 -43.53
CA PRO A 37 74.71 -9.14 -44.65
C PRO A 37 76.16 -8.61 -44.62
N ARG A 38 76.87 -8.77 -43.50
CA ARG A 38 78.26 -8.32 -43.32
C ARG A 38 79.27 -9.44 -43.48
N ASP A 39 78.82 -10.70 -43.56
CA ASP A 39 79.71 -11.86 -43.65
C ASP A 39 80.29 -11.96 -45.07
N LYS A 40 81.60 -12.20 -45.15
CA LYS A 40 82.23 -12.59 -46.41
C LYS A 40 81.88 -14.05 -46.71
N ARG A 41 81.92 -14.44 -47.99
CA ARG A 41 81.51 -15.72 -48.63
C ARG A 41 81.86 -17.05 -47.91
N CYS A 42 82.58 -17.04 -46.79
CA CYS A 42 83.03 -18.20 -46.02
C CYS A 42 82.60 -18.23 -44.55
N GLU A 43 81.91 -17.20 -44.04
CA GLU A 43 81.39 -17.15 -42.65
C GLU A 43 79.88 -17.40 -42.69
N ASN A 44 79.49 -18.66 -42.82
CA ASN A 44 78.08 -19.06 -42.85
C ASN A 44 77.53 -19.07 -41.42
N VAL A 45 76.41 -18.38 -41.17
CA VAL A 45 75.65 -18.47 -39.90
C VAL A 45 75.07 -19.87 -39.74
N ILE A 46 74.59 -20.46 -40.83
CA ILE A 46 74.16 -21.86 -40.91
C ILE A 46 74.71 -22.48 -42.19
N LYS A 47 75.40 -23.62 -42.07
CA LYS A 47 75.85 -24.47 -43.17
C LYS A 47 75.53 -25.92 -42.86
N TRP A 48 74.85 -26.61 -43.77
CA TRP A 48 74.39 -27.98 -43.54
C TRP A 48 74.97 -28.97 -44.54
N GLY A 49 75.95 -29.75 -44.11
CA GLY A 49 76.45 -30.88 -44.90
C GLY A 49 75.35 -31.92 -45.09
N GLY A 50 75.10 -32.32 -46.35
CA GLY A 50 74.10 -33.34 -46.72
C GLY A 50 72.67 -32.83 -46.95
N PHE A 51 72.43 -31.54 -46.77
CA PHE A 51 71.17 -30.88 -47.12
C PHE A 51 71.24 -30.21 -48.50
N ASP A 52 72.45 -29.91 -48.96
CA ASP A 52 72.75 -29.46 -50.31
C ASP A 52 72.24 -30.48 -51.35
N CYS A 53 71.81 -29.99 -52.51
CA CYS A 53 71.23 -30.81 -53.60
C CYS A 53 69.87 -31.48 -53.32
N GLN A 54 69.20 -31.23 -52.19
CA GLN A 54 67.84 -31.72 -51.96
C GLN A 54 66.77 -30.88 -52.67
N PRO A 55 65.61 -31.46 -53.08
CA PRO A 55 64.57 -30.74 -53.83
C PRO A 55 64.03 -29.46 -53.16
N ASN A 56 63.96 -29.41 -51.83
CA ASN A 56 63.39 -28.28 -51.07
C ASN A 56 64.45 -27.45 -50.33
N ALA A 57 65.75 -27.62 -50.65
CA ALA A 57 66.84 -26.98 -49.91
C ALA A 57 66.76 -25.45 -49.95
N GLU A 58 66.42 -24.88 -51.11
CA GLU A 58 66.24 -23.43 -51.31
C GLU A 58 65.11 -22.88 -50.42
N ALA A 59 63.90 -23.45 -50.54
CA ALA A 59 62.73 -23.01 -49.78
C ALA A 59 62.92 -23.12 -48.26
N ASN A 60 63.61 -24.16 -47.79
CA ASN A 60 63.93 -24.32 -46.36
C ASN A 60 64.92 -23.25 -45.87
N ALA A 61 65.94 -22.92 -46.66
CA ALA A 61 66.88 -21.86 -46.33
C ALA A 61 66.19 -20.48 -46.31
N GLU A 62 65.31 -20.22 -47.27
CA GLU A 62 64.50 -18.99 -47.33
C GLU A 62 63.58 -18.86 -46.11
N PHE A 63 62.88 -19.92 -45.74
CA PHE A 63 62.00 -19.93 -44.55
C PHE A 63 62.77 -19.58 -43.28
N ILE A 64 63.95 -20.17 -43.05
CA ILE A 64 64.74 -19.94 -41.84
C ILE A 64 65.39 -18.55 -41.84
N ALA A 65 65.85 -18.07 -43.01
CA ALA A 65 66.37 -16.72 -43.12
C ALA A 65 65.27 -15.66 -42.87
N ALA A 66 64.05 -15.92 -43.31
CA ALA A 66 62.88 -15.08 -43.03
C ALA A 66 62.47 -15.16 -41.54
N PHE A 67 62.38 -16.37 -40.97
CA PHE A 67 62.10 -16.61 -39.55
C PHE A 67 63.39 -16.60 -38.70
N ASN A 68 64.18 -15.54 -38.88
CA ASN A 68 65.41 -15.36 -38.12
C ASN A 68 65.11 -14.96 -36.66
N PRO A 69 66.13 -14.94 -35.77
CA PRO A 69 65.94 -14.61 -34.36
C PRO A 69 65.32 -13.24 -34.10
N LYS A 70 65.58 -12.25 -34.97
CA LYS A 70 64.96 -10.92 -34.85
C LYS A 70 63.45 -11.00 -35.04
N VAL A 71 62.99 -11.73 -36.06
CA VAL A 71 61.56 -11.91 -36.34
C VAL A 71 60.90 -12.75 -35.26
N ALA A 72 61.55 -13.83 -34.79
CA ALA A 72 61.04 -14.66 -33.70
C ALA A 72 60.83 -13.85 -32.40
N LEU A 73 61.79 -13.00 -32.02
CA LEU A 73 61.66 -12.15 -30.84
C LEU A 73 60.53 -11.12 -30.99
N ALA A 74 60.42 -10.47 -32.15
CA ALA A 74 59.34 -9.51 -32.42
C ALA A 74 57.96 -10.17 -32.31
N LEU A 75 57.78 -11.36 -32.91
CA LEU A 75 56.53 -12.11 -32.81
C LEU A 75 56.23 -12.57 -31.38
N LEU A 76 57.25 -12.95 -30.59
CA LEU A 76 57.06 -13.30 -29.18
C LEU A 76 56.65 -12.09 -28.34
N ASP A 77 57.21 -10.90 -28.62
CA ASP A 77 56.82 -9.64 -27.98
C ASP A 77 55.36 -9.27 -28.33
N GLU A 78 54.98 -9.38 -29.61
CA GLU A 78 53.59 -9.17 -30.06
C GLU A 78 52.62 -10.14 -29.39
N ILE A 79 52.97 -11.44 -29.30
CA ILE A 79 52.13 -12.44 -28.62
C ILE A 79 51.98 -12.10 -27.14
N LEU A 80 53.05 -11.68 -26.46
CA LEU A 80 52.99 -11.29 -25.05
C LEU A 80 52.12 -10.04 -24.86
N GLN A 81 52.23 -9.07 -25.77
CA GLN A 81 51.39 -7.87 -25.75
C GLN A 81 49.91 -8.22 -25.96
N LEU A 82 49.59 -9.04 -26.97
CA LEU A 82 48.23 -9.50 -27.22
C LEU A 82 47.64 -10.28 -26.04
N GLN A 83 48.46 -11.05 -25.31
CA GLN A 83 48.01 -11.73 -24.09
C GLN A 83 47.64 -10.73 -22.99
N ARG A 84 48.47 -9.71 -22.76
CA ARG A 84 48.18 -8.65 -21.78
C ARG A 84 46.93 -7.85 -22.15
N GLU A 85 46.77 -7.50 -23.42
CA GLU A 85 45.60 -6.79 -23.92
C GLU A 85 44.33 -7.64 -23.77
N LYS A 86 44.40 -8.94 -24.08
CA LYS A 86 43.30 -9.88 -23.86
C LYS A 86 42.90 -9.93 -22.38
N ASP A 87 43.86 -10.11 -21.48
CA ASP A 87 43.59 -10.20 -20.04
C ASP A 87 43.01 -8.89 -19.50
N ALA A 88 43.48 -7.73 -20.00
CA ALA A 88 42.92 -6.42 -19.66
C ALA A 88 41.48 -6.24 -20.16
N ILE A 89 41.19 -6.65 -21.40
CA ILE A 89 39.83 -6.61 -21.97
C ILE A 89 38.90 -7.54 -21.18
N GLU A 90 39.37 -8.73 -20.80
CA GLU A 90 38.61 -9.68 -20.00
C GLU A 90 38.29 -9.11 -18.62
N ALA A 91 39.25 -8.46 -17.96
CA ALA A 91 39.02 -7.78 -16.68
C ALA A 91 37.99 -6.64 -16.81
N VAL A 92 38.07 -5.81 -17.86
CA VAL A 92 37.10 -4.74 -18.11
C VAL A 92 35.71 -5.31 -18.40
N ALA A 93 35.61 -6.40 -19.18
CA ALA A 93 34.34 -7.05 -19.47
C ALA A 93 33.68 -7.65 -18.21
N LEU A 94 34.47 -8.17 -17.27
CA LEU A 94 33.99 -8.64 -15.98
C LEU A 94 33.47 -7.48 -15.12
N ALA A 95 34.24 -6.39 -15.01
CA ALA A 95 33.81 -5.19 -14.28
C ALA A 95 32.51 -4.61 -14.85
N MET A 96 32.42 -4.46 -16.18
CA MET A 96 31.20 -4.00 -16.85
C MET A 96 30.01 -4.94 -16.59
N ARG A 97 30.23 -6.25 -16.52
CA ARG A 97 29.16 -7.21 -16.20
C ARG A 97 28.66 -7.03 -14.78
N ASP A 98 29.54 -6.77 -13.84
CA ASP A 98 29.18 -6.56 -12.43
C ASP A 98 28.48 -5.20 -12.25
N ASP A 99 28.96 -4.14 -12.88
CA ASP A 99 28.29 -2.83 -12.90
C ASP A 99 26.88 -2.94 -13.50
N MET A 100 26.72 -3.66 -14.61
CA MET A 100 25.42 -3.90 -15.23
C MET A 100 24.49 -4.73 -14.35
N ARG A 101 25.02 -5.62 -13.51
CA ARG A 101 24.22 -6.36 -12.52
C ARG A 101 23.74 -5.43 -11.41
N GLN A 102 24.64 -4.64 -10.83
CA GLN A 102 24.29 -3.67 -9.78
C GLN A 102 23.27 -2.64 -10.28
N ALA A 103 23.43 -2.15 -11.51
CA ALA A 103 22.47 -1.23 -12.11
C ALA A 103 21.07 -1.84 -12.25
N ARG A 104 20.96 -3.14 -12.57
CA ARG A 104 19.67 -3.86 -12.63
C ARG A 104 19.05 -4.04 -11.25
N GLU A 105 19.85 -4.37 -10.24
CA GLU A 105 19.37 -4.48 -8.85
C GLU A 105 18.86 -3.13 -8.32
N GLN A 106 19.58 -2.03 -8.62
CA GLN A 106 19.14 -0.68 -8.26
C GLN A 106 17.85 -0.28 -9.00
N LEU A 107 17.72 -0.67 -10.27
CA LEU A 107 16.50 -0.43 -11.04
C LEU A 107 15.31 -1.17 -10.43
N GLU A 108 15.46 -2.46 -10.13
CA GLU A 108 14.39 -3.25 -9.49
C GLU A 108 13.98 -2.66 -8.13
N ALA A 109 14.96 -2.21 -7.33
CA ALA A 109 14.68 -1.55 -6.05
C ALA A 109 13.99 -0.19 -6.21
N ALA A 110 14.30 0.57 -7.27
CA ALA A 110 13.61 1.81 -7.60
C ALA A 110 12.16 1.54 -8.08
N GLU A 111 11.97 0.53 -8.93
CA GLU A 111 10.64 0.13 -9.41
C GLU A 111 9.74 -0.32 -8.26
N LYS A 112 10.25 -1.10 -7.29
CA LYS A 112 9.49 -1.48 -6.08
C LYS A 112 9.06 -0.27 -5.27
N ARG A 113 9.95 0.71 -5.05
CA ARG A 113 9.62 1.95 -4.33
C ARG A 113 8.57 2.78 -5.07
N ASN A 114 8.65 2.88 -6.40
CA ASN A 114 7.63 3.57 -7.20
C ASN A 114 6.27 2.88 -7.09
N ALA A 115 6.23 1.54 -7.17
CA ALA A 115 4.97 0.80 -7.03
C ALA A 115 4.36 0.95 -5.62
N GLU A 116 5.19 1.05 -4.58
CA GLU A 116 4.72 1.34 -3.22
C GLU A 116 4.15 2.77 -3.11
N LEU A 117 4.84 3.75 -3.69
CA LEU A 117 4.36 5.13 -3.74
C LEU A 117 3.03 5.23 -4.50
N GLU A 118 2.91 4.61 -5.67
CA GLU A 118 1.66 4.59 -6.45
C GLU A 118 0.48 4.00 -5.65
N ARG A 119 0.72 2.94 -4.86
CA ARG A 119 -0.30 2.36 -3.96
C ARG A 119 -0.68 3.34 -2.85
N SER A 120 0.30 4.00 -2.23
CA SER A 120 0.05 4.98 -1.17
C SER A 120 -0.72 6.20 -1.69
N GLU A 121 -0.41 6.67 -2.91
CA GLU A 121 -1.12 7.77 -3.55
C GLU A 121 -2.57 7.38 -3.86
N THR A 122 -2.79 6.16 -4.36
CA THR A 122 -4.14 5.64 -4.62
C THR A 122 -4.94 5.56 -3.32
N GLN A 123 -4.34 5.05 -2.24
CA GLN A 123 -4.98 5.01 -0.92
C GLN A 123 -5.34 6.42 -0.41
N LEU A 124 -4.45 7.40 -0.56
CA LEU A 124 -4.73 8.78 -0.15
C LEU A 124 -5.85 9.42 -0.97
N ILE A 125 -5.98 9.08 -2.26
CA ILE A 125 -7.10 9.53 -3.09
C ILE A 125 -8.40 8.90 -2.59
N ASP A 126 -8.43 7.60 -2.31
CA ASP A 126 -9.61 6.92 -1.78
C ASP A 126 -10.01 7.49 -0.41
N GLU A 127 -9.05 7.72 0.48
CA GLU A 127 -9.27 8.33 1.79
C GLU A 127 -9.81 9.76 1.66
N ARG A 128 -9.27 10.56 0.73
CA ARG A 128 -9.76 11.90 0.43
C ARG A 128 -11.20 11.86 -0.08
N ASP A 129 -11.50 11.00 -1.05
CA ASP A 129 -12.83 10.89 -1.65
C ASP A 129 -13.87 10.43 -0.62
N ASN A 130 -13.49 9.51 0.27
CA ASN A 130 -14.30 9.10 1.41
C ASN A 130 -14.57 10.27 2.38
N ALA A 131 -13.54 11.05 2.71
CA ALA A 131 -13.68 12.22 3.58
C ALA A 131 -14.57 13.31 2.95
N GLU A 132 -14.39 13.57 1.65
CA GLU A 132 -15.24 14.51 0.90
C GLU A 132 -16.69 14.05 0.89
N SER A 133 -16.96 12.76 0.64
CA SER A 133 -18.31 12.20 0.67
C SER A 133 -18.95 12.35 2.05
N ALA A 134 -18.22 12.03 3.12
CA ALA A 134 -18.73 12.15 4.48
C ALA A 134 -19.08 13.60 4.84
N LEU A 135 -18.24 14.56 4.43
CA LEU A 135 -18.47 15.97 4.67
C LEU A 135 -19.62 16.52 3.82
N ASN A 136 -19.75 16.09 2.56
CA ASN A 136 -20.88 16.42 1.70
C ASN A 136 -22.21 15.98 2.34
N ASP A 137 -22.27 14.76 2.88
CA ASP A 137 -23.45 14.23 3.55
C ASP A 137 -23.77 15.00 4.83
N ALA A 138 -22.76 15.30 5.65
CA ALA A 138 -22.92 16.09 6.88
C ALA A 138 -23.42 17.51 6.56
N TYR A 139 -22.79 18.18 5.59
CA TYR A 139 -23.17 19.52 5.16
C TYR A 139 -24.60 19.53 4.61
N LYS A 140 -24.97 18.55 3.78
CA LYS A 140 -26.34 18.41 3.26
C LYS A 140 -27.37 18.15 4.35
N ALA A 141 -27.04 17.37 5.38
CA ALA A 141 -27.93 17.12 6.50
C ALA A 141 -28.22 18.39 7.33
N VAL A 142 -27.22 19.27 7.46
CA VAL A 142 -27.32 20.49 8.26
C VAL A 142 -27.90 21.65 7.45
N MET A 143 -27.39 21.87 6.24
CA MET A 143 -27.71 23.01 5.39
C MET A 143 -28.85 22.74 4.41
N GLY A 144 -29.24 21.47 4.21
CA GLY A 144 -30.31 21.05 3.28
C GLY A 144 -29.87 20.89 1.82
N GLN A 145 -28.65 21.27 1.48
CA GLN A 145 -28.05 21.15 0.15
C GLN A 145 -26.59 20.74 0.26
N ALA A 146 -26.06 20.08 -0.77
CA ALA A 146 -24.63 19.75 -0.82
C ALA A 146 -23.79 21.04 -0.95
N PRO A 147 -22.55 21.05 -0.46
CA PRO A 147 -21.66 22.20 -0.61
C PRO A 147 -21.21 22.34 -2.07
N GLU A 148 -21.01 23.58 -2.51
CA GLU A 148 -20.40 23.86 -3.81
C GLU A 148 -18.91 24.11 -3.62
N TRP A 149 -18.10 23.06 -3.80
CA TRP A 149 -16.65 23.17 -3.72
C TRP A 149 -16.12 24.18 -4.74
N SER A 150 -15.30 25.10 -4.26
CA SER A 150 -14.65 26.09 -5.12
C SER A 150 -13.31 26.49 -4.53
N ASN A 151 -12.48 27.18 -5.32
CA ASN A 151 -11.20 27.68 -4.82
C ASN A 151 -11.33 28.68 -3.66
N TRP A 152 -12.53 29.19 -3.39
CA TRP A 152 -12.85 30.09 -2.28
C TRP A 152 -13.68 29.41 -1.17
N PHE A 153 -14.08 28.15 -1.36
CA PHE A 153 -14.90 27.39 -0.44
C PHE A 153 -14.30 26.00 -0.22
N SER A 154 -13.56 25.86 0.88
CA SER A 154 -12.83 24.65 1.27
C SER A 154 -13.57 23.86 2.36
N PHE A 155 -13.03 22.69 2.70
CA PHE A 155 -13.54 21.87 3.80
C PHE A 155 -13.64 22.62 5.14
N GLU A 156 -12.70 23.52 5.43
CA GLU A 156 -12.72 24.33 6.65
C GLU A 156 -13.96 25.24 6.69
N ASN A 157 -14.24 25.93 5.59
CA ASN A 157 -15.43 26.79 5.49
C ASN A 157 -16.73 25.98 5.67
N ALA A 158 -16.80 24.78 5.06
CA ALA A 158 -17.96 23.90 5.20
C ALA A 158 -18.18 23.44 6.65
N ILE A 159 -17.10 23.11 7.37
CA ILE A 159 -17.17 22.71 8.78
C ILE A 159 -17.58 23.89 9.67
N ASP A 160 -17.00 25.06 9.46
CA ASP A 160 -17.34 26.27 10.22
C ASP A 160 -18.81 26.67 10.05
N GLU A 161 -19.35 26.57 8.83
CA GLU A 161 -20.76 26.81 8.56
C GLU A 161 -21.69 25.77 9.23
N ILE A 162 -21.32 24.48 9.15
CA ILE A 162 -22.04 23.41 9.85
C ILE A 162 -22.08 23.69 11.35
N GLU A 163 -20.94 24.06 11.95
CA GLU A 163 -20.83 24.33 13.38
C GLU A 163 -21.74 25.49 13.77
N LEU A 164 -21.71 26.60 13.03
CA LEU A 164 -22.53 27.76 13.30
C LEU A 164 -24.03 27.43 13.30
N VAL A 165 -24.49 26.65 12.32
CA VAL A 165 -25.91 26.24 12.24
C VAL A 165 -26.26 25.26 13.36
N CYS A 166 -25.37 24.31 13.68
CA CYS A 166 -25.57 23.39 14.80
C CYS A 166 -25.69 24.14 16.14
N GLU A 167 -24.85 25.16 16.37
CA GLU A 167 -24.93 26.00 17.57
C GLU A 167 -26.25 26.77 17.65
N LEU A 168 -26.72 27.33 16.52
CA LEU A 168 -28.00 28.03 16.46
C LEU A 168 -29.16 27.08 16.80
N TRP A 169 -29.16 25.87 16.25
CA TRP A 169 -30.18 24.86 16.56
C TRP A 169 -30.15 24.43 18.02
N ARG A 170 -28.97 24.29 18.63
CA ARG A 170 -28.82 23.96 20.05
C ARG A 170 -29.47 25.04 20.92
N ASN A 171 -29.13 26.31 20.67
CA ASN A 171 -29.70 27.44 21.40
C ASN A 171 -31.23 27.51 21.27
N GLN A 172 -31.77 27.33 20.06
CA GLN A 172 -33.23 27.29 19.85
C GLN A 172 -33.89 26.12 20.60
N THR A 173 -33.24 24.96 20.66
CA THR A 173 -33.77 23.79 21.36
C THR A 173 -33.81 24.03 22.87
N ASP A 174 -32.76 24.62 23.43
CA ASP A 174 -32.70 25.00 24.85
C ASP A 174 -33.81 26.00 25.20
N ASP A 175 -34.04 27.01 24.36
CA ASP A 175 -35.15 27.95 24.53
C ASP A 175 -36.50 27.24 24.56
N VAL A 176 -36.74 26.30 23.63
CA VAL A 176 -37.99 25.52 23.58
C VAL A 176 -38.15 24.64 24.84
N ILE A 177 -37.07 24.02 25.33
CA ILE A 177 -37.09 23.23 26.56
C ILE A 177 -37.44 24.12 27.75
N GLN A 178 -36.81 25.30 27.87
CA GLN A 178 -37.09 26.29 28.92
C GLN A 178 -38.54 26.81 28.85
N PHE A 179 -39.06 27.07 27.64
CA PHE A 179 -40.47 27.47 27.46
C PHE A 179 -41.44 26.37 27.87
N ARG A 180 -41.16 25.10 27.51
CA ARG A 180 -41.99 23.97 27.94
C ARG A 180 -42.05 23.82 29.45
N GLN A 181 -40.92 24.01 30.14
CA GLN A 181 -40.87 23.99 31.60
C GLN A 181 -41.74 25.09 32.19
N ARG A 182 -41.64 26.34 31.70
CA ARG A 182 -42.50 27.45 32.17
C ARG A 182 -43.98 27.23 31.90
N ILE A 183 -44.35 26.69 30.73
CA ILE A 183 -45.74 26.34 30.43
C ILE A 183 -46.24 25.25 31.38
N ALA A 184 -45.43 24.23 31.67
CA ALA A 184 -45.79 23.19 32.64
C ALA A 184 -46.01 23.78 34.05
N GLU A 185 -45.10 24.64 34.54
CA GLU A 185 -45.26 25.35 35.81
C GLU A 185 -46.53 26.22 35.84
N GLN A 186 -46.78 26.99 34.78
CA GLN A 186 -47.98 27.82 34.66
C GLN A 186 -49.25 26.98 34.61
N SER A 187 -49.25 25.85 33.90
CA SER A 187 -50.38 24.92 33.85
C SER A 187 -50.66 24.29 35.22
N ALA A 188 -49.63 23.99 36.01
CA ALA A 188 -49.76 23.50 37.37
C ALA A 188 -50.34 24.58 38.31
N ILE A 189 -49.92 25.84 38.13
CA ILE A 189 -50.48 26.99 38.86
C ILE A 189 -51.95 27.22 38.48
N VAL A 190 -52.29 27.16 37.20
CA VAL A 190 -53.68 27.28 36.72
C VAL A 190 -54.53 26.13 37.25
N ALA A 191 -54.05 24.89 37.22
CA ALA A 191 -54.77 23.75 37.80
C ALA A 191 -54.94 23.86 39.33
N ALA A 192 -53.95 24.42 40.04
CA ALA A 192 -54.05 24.73 41.46
C ALA A 192 -55.06 25.87 41.71
N ALA A 193 -55.06 26.91 40.89
CA ALA A 193 -56.03 28.00 40.93
C ALA A 193 -57.45 27.51 40.62
N GLU A 194 -57.63 26.63 39.64
CA GLU A 194 -58.91 25.98 39.34
C GLU A 194 -59.39 25.11 40.50
N LYS A 195 -58.50 24.35 41.14
CA LYS A 195 -58.82 23.61 42.37
C LYS A 195 -59.24 24.58 43.49
N LEU A 196 -58.52 25.68 43.69
CA LEU A 196 -58.87 26.71 44.68
C LEU A 196 -60.21 27.40 44.38
N VAL A 197 -60.48 27.71 43.12
CA VAL A 197 -61.76 28.29 42.67
C VAL A 197 -62.88 27.26 42.77
N ARG A 198 -62.65 25.97 42.49
CA ARG A 198 -63.62 24.89 42.76
C ARG A 198 -63.85 24.67 44.25
N CYS A 199 -62.83 24.83 45.09
CA CYS A 199 -62.92 24.72 46.54
C CYS A 199 -63.63 25.93 47.18
N LYS A 200 -63.50 27.14 46.61
CA LYS A 200 -64.27 28.33 47.04
C LYS A 200 -65.64 28.48 46.38
N GLY A 201 -65.82 27.98 45.17
CA GLY A 201 -67.00 28.21 44.33
C GLY A 201 -68.15 27.23 44.51
N ARG A 202 -68.07 26.26 45.44
CA ARG A 202 -69.12 25.23 45.57
C ARG A 202 -69.68 24.94 46.96
N TYR A 203 -69.22 25.56 48.05
CA TYR A 203 -69.64 25.08 49.38
C TYR A 203 -70.20 26.07 50.41
N HIS A 204 -70.33 27.39 50.15
CA HIS A 204 -70.87 28.29 51.19
C HIS A 204 -71.82 29.42 50.74
N SER A 205 -72.09 29.65 49.45
CA SER A 205 -73.08 30.66 49.02
C SER A 205 -74.46 30.08 48.77
N GLU A 206 -74.58 28.95 48.04
CA GLU A 206 -75.89 28.45 47.58
C GLU A 206 -76.74 27.83 48.70
N LEU A 207 -76.14 27.06 49.62
CA LEU A 207 -76.81 26.53 50.82
C LEU A 207 -77.25 27.63 51.78
N ASN A 208 -76.47 28.72 51.88
CA ASN A 208 -76.84 29.89 52.66
C ASN A 208 -78.00 30.66 52.02
N TYR A 209 -78.01 30.85 50.70
CA TYR A 209 -79.14 31.47 49.99
C TYR A 209 -80.43 30.63 50.07
N ARG A 210 -80.34 29.29 49.96
CA ARG A 210 -81.49 28.39 50.13
C ARG A 210 -82.00 28.34 51.58
N ALA A 211 -81.10 28.37 52.58
CA ALA A 211 -81.47 28.45 54.00
C ALA A 211 -82.13 29.79 54.36
N LEU A 212 -81.61 30.91 53.83
CA LEU A 212 -82.22 32.25 53.94
C LEU A 212 -83.58 32.31 53.24
N ALA A 213 -83.71 31.80 52.01
CA ALA A 213 -84.98 31.77 51.28
C ALA A 213 -86.06 30.94 51.99
N LYS A 214 -85.68 29.83 52.64
CA LYS A 214 -86.58 29.01 53.48
C LYS A 214 -86.93 29.68 54.81
N LEU A 215 -86.00 30.43 55.42
CA LEU A 215 -86.22 31.20 56.65
C LEU A 215 -87.15 32.41 56.43
N PHE A 216 -87.13 33.01 55.24
CA PHE A 216 -87.92 34.18 54.85
C PHE A 216 -89.11 33.88 53.91
N GLY A 217 -89.36 32.61 53.57
CA GLY A 217 -90.54 32.17 52.81
C GLY A 217 -90.57 32.58 51.33
N VAL A 218 -89.43 32.84 50.70
CA VAL A 218 -89.34 33.32 49.30
C VAL A 218 -89.05 32.16 48.35
N ILE A 219 -89.81 32.02 47.26
CA ILE A 219 -89.60 30.99 46.23
C ILE A 219 -88.51 31.47 45.24
N THR A 220 -87.46 30.67 45.06
CA THR A 220 -86.38 30.94 44.09
C THR A 220 -86.74 30.40 42.70
N PRO A 221 -86.62 31.18 41.60
CA PRO A 221 -86.81 30.66 40.25
C PRO A 221 -85.66 29.71 39.84
N ASP A 222 -85.96 28.73 39.00
CA ASP A 222 -84.96 27.82 38.43
C ASP A 222 -83.95 28.60 37.57
N LEU A 223 -82.66 28.47 37.90
CA LEU A 223 -81.58 29.00 37.06
C LEU A 223 -81.30 28.03 35.90
N PRO A 224 -81.03 28.55 34.68
CA PRO A 224 -80.67 27.70 33.55
C PRO A 224 -79.27 27.06 33.72
N PRO A 225 -79.03 25.88 33.12
CA PRO A 225 -77.74 25.20 33.22
C PRO A 225 -76.66 25.93 32.42
N LEU A 226 -75.44 25.96 32.97
CA LEU A 226 -74.25 26.51 32.31
C LEU A 226 -73.93 25.68 31.06
N VAL A 227 -74.03 26.31 29.90
CA VAL A 227 -73.66 25.71 28.60
C VAL A 227 -72.13 25.56 28.57
N HIS A 228 -71.67 24.36 28.19
CA HIS A 228 -70.26 23.98 28.17
C HIS A 228 -69.56 24.56 26.93
N GLU A 229 -68.93 25.73 27.08
CA GLU A 229 -68.27 26.47 26.01
C GLU A 229 -66.75 26.16 25.90
N ASN A 230 -66.32 24.93 26.19
CA ASN A 230 -64.90 24.55 26.25
C ASN A 230 -64.47 23.39 25.34
N VAL A 231 -65.31 22.92 24.40
CA VAL A 231 -64.98 21.76 23.56
C VAL A 231 -64.15 22.13 22.32
N HIS A 232 -64.23 23.38 21.84
CA HIS A 232 -63.53 23.79 20.61
C HIS A 232 -62.07 24.23 20.78
N TYR A 233 -61.59 24.41 22.01
CA TYR A 233 -60.17 24.71 22.28
C TYR A 233 -59.32 23.47 22.59
N ALA A 234 -59.94 22.34 22.95
CA ALA A 234 -59.20 21.13 23.32
C ALA A 234 -58.56 20.44 22.10
N GLU A 235 -59.30 20.29 21.00
CA GLU A 235 -58.82 19.60 19.79
C GLU A 235 -57.72 20.37 19.06
N ALA A 236 -57.82 21.71 19.00
CA ALA A 236 -56.79 22.55 18.38
C ALA A 236 -55.47 22.52 19.18
N VAL A 237 -55.55 22.54 20.50
CA VAL A 237 -54.37 22.48 21.39
C VAL A 237 -53.73 21.09 21.38
N GLU A 238 -54.50 20.02 21.25
CA GLU A 238 -53.94 18.66 21.13
C GLU A 238 -53.14 18.47 19.84
N VAL A 239 -53.59 19.03 18.72
CA VAL A 239 -52.84 19.02 17.45
C VAL A 239 -51.53 19.81 17.59
N GLU A 240 -51.54 21.00 18.18
CA GLU A 240 -50.32 21.78 18.41
C GLU A 240 -49.33 21.07 19.35
N ILE A 241 -49.82 20.45 20.44
CA ILE A 241 -48.98 19.68 21.36
C ILE A 241 -48.34 18.48 20.63
N SER A 242 -49.07 17.82 19.74
CA SER A 242 -48.54 16.68 18.96
C SER A 242 -47.44 17.12 17.98
N ALA A 243 -47.64 18.23 17.27
CA ALA A 243 -46.66 18.78 16.34
C ALA A 243 -45.39 19.24 17.06
N LEU A 244 -45.54 19.87 18.22
CA LEU A 244 -44.40 20.27 19.06
C LEU A 244 -43.62 19.04 19.56
N ARG A 245 -44.29 17.96 19.99
CA ARG A 245 -43.62 16.72 20.42
C ARG A 245 -42.80 16.10 19.28
N GLN A 246 -43.35 16.07 18.07
CA GLN A 246 -42.66 15.55 16.89
C GLN A 246 -41.41 16.39 16.56
N ARG A 247 -41.51 17.73 16.67
CA ARG A 247 -40.36 18.62 16.49
C ARG A 247 -39.27 18.42 17.54
N ILE A 248 -39.62 18.11 18.79
CA ILE A 248 -38.60 17.82 19.81
C ILE A 248 -37.90 16.49 19.57
N ALA A 249 -38.61 15.44 19.16
CA ALA A 249 -37.95 14.18 18.80
C ALA A 249 -36.97 14.35 17.61
N GLU A 250 -37.33 15.21 16.64
CA GLU A 250 -36.45 15.55 15.52
C GLU A 250 -35.21 16.35 15.97
N LEU A 251 -35.36 17.28 16.91
CA LEU A 251 -34.26 18.05 17.47
C LEU A 251 -33.34 17.20 18.37
N GLU A 252 -33.89 16.26 19.14
CA GLU A 252 -33.12 15.31 19.96
C GLU A 252 -32.25 14.39 19.08
N ALA A 253 -32.77 13.89 17.95
CA ALA A 253 -32.00 13.08 17.01
C ALA A 253 -30.86 13.89 16.31
N LYS A 254 -31.10 15.17 16.04
CA LYS A 254 -30.08 16.09 15.53
C LYS A 254 -29.00 16.41 16.56
N LEU A 255 -29.37 16.47 17.84
CA LEU A 255 -28.42 16.67 18.94
C LEU A 255 -27.51 15.45 19.10
N GLU A 256 -28.04 14.23 19.01
CA GLU A 256 -27.26 12.99 19.10
C GLU A 256 -26.29 12.80 17.92
N THR A 257 -26.61 13.33 16.74
CA THR A 257 -25.68 13.38 15.60
C THR A 257 -24.61 14.47 15.76
N ALA A 258 -24.94 15.61 16.36
CA ALA A 258 -23.97 16.64 16.71
C ALA A 258 -23.00 16.23 17.84
N ASP A 259 -23.45 15.42 18.80
CA ASP A 259 -22.62 14.91 19.89
C ASP A 259 -21.52 13.96 19.38
N LYS A 260 -21.77 13.24 18.29
CA LYS A 260 -20.75 12.41 17.60
C LYS A 260 -19.66 13.25 16.90
N LEU A 261 -19.94 14.52 16.62
CA LEU A 261 -18.98 15.49 16.08
C LEU A 261 -18.20 16.23 17.18
N GLN A 262 -18.59 16.09 18.45
CA GLN A 262 -17.95 16.73 19.61
C GLN A 262 -16.72 15.99 20.15
N ASP A 263 -16.27 14.92 19.52
CA ASP A 263 -15.01 14.31 19.90
C ASP A 263 -13.88 15.30 19.57
N SER A 264 -13.57 16.16 20.54
CA SER A 264 -12.64 17.30 20.42
C SER A 264 -11.27 16.85 19.96
N ALA A 265 -10.90 15.62 20.29
CA ALA A 265 -9.73 14.99 19.74
C ALA A 265 -9.84 14.91 18.20
N PHE A 266 -10.99 14.46 17.64
CA PHE A 266 -11.12 14.15 16.20
C PHE A 266 -11.01 15.42 15.37
N ARG A 267 -11.57 16.50 15.93
CA ARG A 267 -11.48 17.85 15.41
C ARG A 267 -10.05 18.40 15.44
N ASP A 268 -9.35 18.25 16.56
CA ASP A 268 -7.96 18.70 16.70
C ASP A 268 -7.02 17.90 15.78
N GLY A 269 -7.27 16.60 15.60
CA GLY A 269 -6.53 15.72 14.70
C GLY A 269 -6.69 16.10 13.22
N LEU A 270 -7.91 16.38 12.77
CA LEU A 270 -8.18 16.86 11.41
C LEU A 270 -7.51 18.21 11.13
N LYS A 271 -7.61 19.16 12.06
CA LYS A 271 -7.04 20.50 11.91
C LYS A 271 -5.50 20.47 11.89
N ALA A 272 -4.89 19.66 12.76
CA ALA A 272 -3.44 19.49 12.81
C ALA A 272 -2.91 18.75 11.58
N GLY A 273 -3.54 17.62 11.19
CA GLY A 273 -3.14 16.85 10.01
C GLY A 273 -3.20 17.67 8.72
N PHE A 274 -4.22 18.53 8.59
CA PHE A 274 -4.38 19.39 7.42
C PHE A 274 -3.35 20.53 7.35
N SER A 275 -2.99 21.13 8.49
CA SER A 275 -1.93 22.14 8.56
C SER A 275 -0.56 21.58 8.16
N TYR A 276 -0.26 20.32 8.51
CA TYR A 276 1.00 19.67 8.10
C TYR A 276 1.00 19.28 6.62
N GLY A 277 -0.15 18.90 6.07
CA GLY A 277 -0.31 18.63 4.63
C GLY A 277 -0.13 19.87 3.74
N GLN A 278 -0.46 21.07 4.24
CA GLN A 278 -0.17 22.32 3.53
C GLN A 278 1.32 22.72 3.55
N THR A 279 2.09 22.26 4.54
CA THR A 279 3.51 22.61 4.69
C THR A 279 4.48 21.54 4.21
N ASP A 280 3.98 20.45 3.62
CA ASP A 280 4.76 19.27 3.20
C ASP A 280 5.61 18.68 4.35
N ASP A 281 5.10 18.76 5.59
CA ASP A 281 5.78 18.23 6.78
C ASP A 281 5.21 16.86 7.16
N GLN A 282 5.61 15.85 6.38
CA GLN A 282 5.23 14.45 6.58
C GLN A 282 5.61 13.92 7.98
N SER A 283 6.63 14.52 8.61
CA SER A 283 7.11 14.14 9.94
C SER A 283 6.17 14.61 11.06
N GLY A 284 5.64 15.83 10.94
CA GLY A 284 4.63 16.38 11.86
C GLY A 284 3.30 15.65 11.77
N PHE A 285 2.88 15.25 10.57
CA PHE A 285 1.69 14.43 10.36
C PHE A 285 1.80 13.05 11.04
N ALA A 286 2.91 12.35 10.84
CA ALA A 286 3.14 11.03 11.44
C ALA A 286 3.19 11.08 12.98
N GLN A 287 3.79 12.13 13.56
CA GLN A 287 3.79 12.34 15.02
C GLN A 287 2.40 12.64 15.57
N CYS A 288 1.60 13.43 14.85
CA CYS A 288 0.22 13.76 15.23
C CYS A 288 -0.67 12.50 15.27
N MET A 289 -0.55 11.63 14.26
CA MET A 289 -1.27 10.35 14.20
C MET A 289 -0.84 9.37 15.31
N SER A 290 0.45 9.36 15.69
CA SER A 290 0.96 8.54 16.79
C SER A 290 0.43 8.95 18.17
N ALA A 291 0.34 10.25 18.44
CA ALA A 291 -0.24 10.79 19.68
C ALA A 291 -1.74 10.47 19.82
N TYR A 292 -2.41 10.25 18.69
CA TYR A 292 -3.81 9.92 18.60
C TYR A 292 -4.12 8.47 19.00
N SER A 293 -3.25 7.55 18.60
CA SER A 293 -3.33 6.12 18.90
C SER A 293 -3.17 5.76 20.39
N THR A 294 -2.66 6.67 21.23
CA THR A 294 -2.39 6.39 22.65
C THR A 294 -3.53 6.84 23.58
N ARG A 295 -4.51 7.62 23.12
CA ARG A 295 -5.55 8.22 23.98
C ARG A 295 -6.95 7.64 23.78
N ALA A 296 -7.29 7.16 22.59
CA ALA A 296 -8.44 6.28 22.40
C ALA A 296 -7.96 4.85 22.70
N GLY A 297 -8.66 4.09 23.54
CA GLY A 297 -8.34 2.69 23.88
C GLY A 297 -8.46 1.70 22.71
N ILE A 298 -8.20 2.15 21.49
CA ILE A 298 -8.05 1.36 20.29
C ILE A 298 -6.60 0.86 20.32
N GLY A 299 -6.43 -0.40 20.70
CA GLY A 299 -5.14 -1.06 20.62
C GLY A 299 -4.69 -1.17 19.17
N VAL A 300 -4.03 -0.13 18.66
CA VAL A 300 -3.06 -0.31 17.58
C VAL A 300 -1.98 -1.17 18.18
N LYS A 301 -2.01 -2.46 17.84
CA LYS A 301 -0.79 -3.25 17.93
C LYS A 301 0.21 -2.49 17.07
N GLN A 302 1.17 -1.84 17.71
CA GLN A 302 2.41 -1.51 17.03
C GLN A 302 2.90 -2.84 16.47
N GLN A 303 2.71 -3.01 15.17
CA GLN A 303 3.52 -3.94 14.43
C GLN A 303 4.85 -3.23 14.40
N GLU A 304 5.69 -3.54 15.39
CA GLU A 304 7.12 -3.44 15.20
C GLU A 304 7.38 -4.10 13.86
N ASP A 305 8.01 -3.36 12.94
CA ASP A 305 8.70 -3.93 11.78
C ASP A 305 9.83 -4.81 12.30
N SER A 306 9.48 -5.95 12.89
CA SER A 306 10.26 -7.15 12.74
C SER A 306 10.03 -7.59 11.31
N VAL A 307 11.10 -7.57 10.53
CA VAL A 307 11.24 -8.43 9.36
C VAL A 307 10.88 -9.85 9.80
N ASP A 308 9.63 -10.26 9.59
CA ASP A 308 9.15 -11.61 9.88
C ASP A 308 8.25 -12.03 8.71
N SER A 309 8.83 -12.85 7.84
CA SER A 309 8.30 -13.29 6.56
C SER A 309 7.17 -14.34 6.65
N ASP A 310 6.48 -14.46 7.79
CA ASP A 310 5.51 -15.53 8.01
C ASP A 310 4.30 -15.06 8.85
N VAL A 311 3.41 -14.26 8.24
CA VAL A 311 2.04 -14.16 8.75
C VAL A 311 1.30 -15.46 8.41
N GLY A 312 1.46 -16.46 9.28
CA GLY A 312 0.50 -17.53 9.51
C GLY A 312 0.03 -18.35 8.29
N ARG A 313 0.94 -18.81 7.42
CA ARG A 313 0.61 -19.87 6.45
C ARG A 313 0.18 -21.14 7.20
N ASN A 314 -0.76 -21.91 6.63
CA ASN A 314 -1.22 -23.19 7.19
C ASN A 314 -1.94 -23.14 8.57
N GLN A 315 -2.65 -22.05 8.87
CA GLN A 315 -3.59 -22.05 10.01
C GLN A 315 -4.77 -22.98 9.73
N PRO A 316 -4.97 -24.04 10.53
CA PRO A 316 -6.01 -25.02 10.25
C PRO A 316 -7.41 -24.41 10.44
N GLY A 317 -8.24 -24.49 9.41
CA GLY A 317 -9.56 -23.86 9.40
C GLY A 317 -10.19 -23.81 8.01
N MET A 318 -11.46 -23.41 7.94
CA MET A 318 -12.14 -23.20 6.67
C MET A 318 -11.77 -21.82 6.12
N VAL A 319 -11.07 -21.80 5.00
CA VAL A 319 -10.60 -20.60 4.32
C VAL A 319 -11.26 -20.52 2.94
N VAL A 320 -11.60 -19.32 2.49
CA VAL A 320 -12.19 -19.14 1.15
C VAL A 320 -11.13 -19.42 0.09
N ALA A 321 -11.50 -20.11 -0.99
CA ALA A 321 -10.57 -20.58 -2.03
C ALA A 321 -9.61 -19.49 -2.56
N VAL A 322 -10.08 -18.24 -2.69
CA VAL A 322 -9.27 -17.09 -3.14
C VAL A 322 -8.12 -16.70 -2.20
N HIS A 323 -8.12 -17.19 -0.97
CA HIS A 323 -7.11 -16.87 0.05
C HIS A 323 -6.09 -18.01 0.26
N ILE A 324 -6.14 -19.05 -0.59
CA ILE A 324 -5.21 -20.17 -0.56
C ILE A 324 -4.06 -19.82 -1.50
N GLY A 325 -2.83 -20.01 -1.04
CA GLY A 325 -1.63 -19.75 -1.82
C GLY A 325 -0.77 -20.99 -2.03
N ALA A 326 0.23 -20.85 -2.90
CA ALA A 326 1.29 -21.84 -3.04
C ALA A 326 2.00 -22.08 -1.69
N GLY A 327 2.16 -23.35 -1.32
CA GLY A 327 2.71 -23.81 -0.03
C GLY A 327 1.67 -24.04 1.07
N ASP A 328 0.38 -23.78 0.81
CA ASP A 328 -0.69 -24.15 1.75
C ASP A 328 -1.05 -25.64 1.62
N PHE A 329 -1.37 -26.27 2.75
CA PHE A 329 -1.87 -27.64 2.80
C PHE A 329 -3.39 -27.63 2.94
N VAL A 330 -4.08 -28.23 1.98
CA VAL A 330 -5.56 -28.29 1.97
C VAL A 330 -6.04 -29.72 2.02
N LYS A 331 -7.18 -29.93 2.69
CA LYS A 331 -7.79 -31.25 2.81
C LYS A 331 -8.98 -31.37 1.86
N VAL A 332 -8.80 -32.22 0.84
CA VAL A 332 -9.81 -32.47 -0.19
C VAL A 332 -10.20 -33.94 -0.12
N LYS A 333 -11.49 -34.22 0.10
CA LYS A 333 -12.05 -35.60 0.18
C LYS A 333 -11.30 -36.49 1.19
N GLY A 334 -10.84 -35.91 2.31
CA GLY A 334 -10.15 -36.63 3.38
C GLY A 334 -8.66 -36.87 3.15
N GLN A 335 -8.09 -36.36 2.06
CA GLN A 335 -6.66 -36.41 1.75
C GLN A 335 -6.06 -35.00 1.80
N VAL A 336 -4.81 -34.89 2.22
CA VAL A 336 -4.09 -33.60 2.33
C VAL A 336 -3.21 -33.43 1.10
N PHE A 337 -3.30 -32.27 0.47
CA PHE A 337 -2.51 -31.88 -0.69
C PHE A 337 -1.78 -30.58 -0.40
N GLU A 338 -0.54 -30.48 -0.88
CA GLU A 338 0.22 -29.23 -0.90
C GLU A 338 -0.10 -28.50 -2.20
N VAL A 339 -0.45 -27.22 -2.09
CA VAL A 339 -0.74 -26.36 -3.23
C VAL A 339 0.57 -25.87 -3.84
N GLU A 340 0.79 -26.16 -5.11
CA GLU A 340 1.95 -25.72 -5.88
C GLU A 340 1.70 -24.35 -6.52
N GLU A 341 0.49 -24.13 -7.05
CA GLU A 341 0.11 -22.90 -7.74
C GLU A 341 -1.40 -22.67 -7.61
N THR A 342 -1.81 -21.41 -7.62
CA THR A 342 -3.22 -21.01 -7.57
C THR A 342 -3.52 -20.03 -8.68
N ASP A 343 -4.51 -20.33 -9.49
CA ASP A 343 -4.97 -19.50 -10.60
C ASP A 343 -6.45 -19.11 -10.38
N PHE A 344 -6.79 -17.84 -10.58
CA PHE A 344 -8.11 -17.30 -10.31
C PHE A 344 -8.61 -16.46 -11.48
N ASP A 345 -9.75 -16.87 -12.05
CA ASP A 345 -10.52 -16.09 -13.01
C ASP A 345 -11.78 -15.54 -12.34
N ASP A 346 -12.49 -14.60 -12.99
CA ASP A 346 -13.66 -13.85 -12.47
C ASP A 346 -14.78 -14.67 -11.78
N HIS A 347 -14.79 -15.99 -11.90
CA HIS A 347 -15.83 -16.87 -11.34
C HIS A 347 -15.28 -18.07 -10.55
N ASP A 348 -14.05 -18.55 -10.80
CA ASP A 348 -13.54 -19.82 -10.30
C ASP A 348 -12.06 -19.72 -9.87
N VAL A 349 -11.68 -20.47 -8.83
CA VAL A 349 -10.31 -20.71 -8.37
C VAL A 349 -9.88 -22.12 -8.77
N THR A 350 -8.70 -22.22 -9.37
CA THR A 350 -8.01 -23.47 -9.68
C THR A 350 -6.79 -23.62 -8.77
N LEU A 351 -6.79 -24.67 -7.94
CA LEU A 351 -5.65 -25.04 -7.10
C LEU A 351 -4.89 -26.18 -7.77
N TRP A 352 -3.60 -26.00 -8.03
CA TRP A 352 -2.68 -27.02 -8.53
C TRP A 352 -1.94 -27.63 -7.36
N PHE A 353 -1.85 -28.96 -7.31
CA PHE A 353 -1.19 -29.68 -6.22
C PHE A 353 0.12 -30.31 -6.65
N VAL A 354 1.06 -30.39 -5.70
CA VAL A 354 2.31 -31.14 -5.85
C VAL A 354 1.95 -32.60 -6.18
N GLY A 355 2.18 -33.01 -7.42
CA GLY A 355 1.73 -34.30 -7.98
C GLY A 355 0.81 -34.18 -9.22
N GLY A 356 0.52 -32.97 -9.69
CA GLY A 356 -0.14 -32.70 -10.98
C GLY A 356 -1.67 -32.79 -10.97
N ASN A 357 -2.28 -32.97 -9.79
CA ASN A 357 -3.73 -32.91 -9.64
C ASN A 357 -4.20 -31.46 -9.53
N ALA A 358 -5.38 -31.15 -10.06
CA ALA A 358 -6.00 -29.83 -9.94
C ALA A 358 -7.40 -29.92 -9.33
N LEU A 359 -7.74 -28.96 -8.48
CA LEU A 359 -9.10 -28.75 -7.96
C LEU A 359 -9.64 -27.42 -8.45
N LYS A 360 -10.76 -27.47 -9.16
CA LYS A 360 -11.51 -26.27 -9.57
C LYS A 360 -12.73 -26.07 -8.67
N CYS A 361 -12.89 -24.87 -8.12
CA CYS A 361 -14.00 -24.51 -7.24
C CYS A 361 -14.39 -23.05 -7.43
N ALA A 362 -15.62 -22.67 -7.07
CA ALA A 362 -16.06 -21.28 -7.20
C ALA A 362 -15.29 -20.35 -6.24
N ALA A 363 -15.13 -19.08 -6.58
CA ALA A 363 -14.38 -18.08 -5.80
C ALA A 363 -14.70 -18.06 -4.29
N GLY A 364 -15.99 -18.19 -3.95
CA GLY A 364 -16.48 -18.18 -2.57
C GLY A 364 -16.49 -19.54 -1.87
N CYS A 365 -15.95 -20.59 -2.48
CA CYS A 365 -16.00 -21.95 -1.92
C CYS A 365 -15.10 -22.06 -0.69
N PRO A 366 -15.63 -22.51 0.47
CA PRO A 366 -14.80 -22.73 1.65
C PRO A 366 -14.02 -24.05 1.50
N VAL A 367 -12.71 -23.99 1.71
CA VAL A 367 -11.77 -25.11 1.65
C VAL A 367 -11.08 -25.25 3.01
N GLU A 368 -10.94 -26.49 3.48
CA GLU A 368 -10.26 -26.79 4.74
C GLU A 368 -8.74 -26.69 4.53
N VAL A 369 -8.14 -25.62 5.04
CA VAL A 369 -6.67 -25.51 5.19
C VAL A 369 -6.28 -26.28 6.45
N VAL A 370 -5.16 -26.99 6.40
CA VAL A 370 -4.62 -27.80 7.50
C VAL A 370 -3.17 -27.40 7.75
N SER A 371 -2.68 -27.70 8.95
CA SER A 371 -1.26 -27.51 9.26
C SER A 371 -0.38 -28.43 8.42
N ALA A 372 0.82 -27.96 8.11
CA ALA A 372 1.82 -28.75 7.41
C ALA A 372 2.02 -30.12 8.11
N PRO A 373 1.98 -31.24 7.37
CA PRO A 373 2.13 -32.55 7.96
C PRO A 373 3.54 -32.69 8.57
N VAL A 374 3.61 -32.74 9.90
CA VAL A 374 4.84 -33.06 10.63
C VAL A 374 5.32 -34.43 10.15
N ALA A 375 6.62 -34.56 9.86
CA ALA A 375 7.27 -35.78 9.36
C ALA A 375 7.10 -36.97 10.32
N ALA A 376 5.91 -37.54 10.32
CA ALA A 376 5.49 -38.75 11.00
C ALA A 376 4.39 -39.40 10.15
N GLY A 377 4.81 -39.94 8.99
CA GLY A 377 4.12 -41.07 8.38
C GLY A 377 2.78 -40.84 7.67
N ILE A 378 2.39 -39.61 7.31
CA ILE A 378 1.28 -39.40 6.36
C ILE A 378 1.87 -39.50 4.95
N LYS A 379 1.55 -40.59 4.25
CA LYS A 379 1.92 -40.75 2.84
C LYS A 379 1.22 -39.69 2.00
N VAL A 380 1.97 -38.66 1.59
CA VAL A 380 1.63 -37.89 0.38
C VAL A 380 1.65 -38.90 -0.76
N LYS A 381 0.50 -39.10 -1.41
CA LYS A 381 0.37 -40.07 -2.48
C LYS A 381 0.87 -39.41 -3.76
N GLU A 382 2.11 -39.67 -4.14
CA GLU A 382 2.56 -39.51 -5.53
C GLU A 382 2.03 -40.71 -6.33
N SER A 383 0.94 -40.52 -7.09
CA SER A 383 0.50 -41.40 -8.19
C SER A 383 -0.53 -40.70 -9.06
#